data_AF-A0A0G3GXQ3-F1
#
_entry.id   AF-A0A0G3GXQ3-F1
#
_cell.length_a   1.000
_cell.length_b   1.000
_cell.length_c   1.000
_cell.angle_alpha   90.00
_cell.angle_beta   90.00
_cell.angle_gamma   90.00
#
_symmetry.space_group_name_H-M   'P 1'
#
loop_
_entity.id
_entity.type
_entity.pdbx_description
1 polymer ?
#
loop_
_entity_poly.entity_id
_entity_poly.type
_entity_poly.pdbx_seq_one_letter_code
_entity_poly.pdbx_strand_id
1 'polypeptide(L)'
;MIPENFTAMVDDFIATLRTFASGDYLRDEDREFWDQPYNPDVLNELDEIFRNYLSEVPTIASSLNTDEAGAQTVLTSIRELYHRISAFNATHAYAVIEPEEDAEINDILRCIWRHYGVIPAMLESIPHLFDDDNDPVNIL
;
A
#
# COMPACT_ATOMS: atom_id res chain seq x y z
N MET A 1 2.85 18.92 -5.39
CA MET A 1 1.42 18.59 -5.60
C MET A 1 1.36 17.13 -5.98
N ILE A 2 0.52 16.33 -5.33
CA ILE A 2 0.35 14.91 -5.64
C ILE A 2 -0.40 14.82 -6.98
N PRO A 3 0.07 14.03 -7.96
CA PRO A 3 -0.68 13.80 -9.19
C PRO A 3 -2.07 13.19 -8.92
N GLU A 4 -3.12 13.78 -9.49
CA GLU A 4 -4.52 13.39 -9.25
C GLU A 4 -4.79 11.91 -9.53
N ASN A 5 -4.10 11.33 -10.51
CA ASN A 5 -4.24 9.92 -10.86
C ASN A 5 -3.76 8.98 -9.74
N PHE A 6 -2.78 9.38 -8.91
CA PHE A 6 -2.35 8.56 -7.76
C PHE A 6 -3.31 8.70 -6.59
N THR A 7 -3.87 9.89 -6.38
CA THR A 7 -4.93 10.08 -5.40
C THR A 7 -6.15 9.23 -5.76
N ALA A 8 -6.56 9.20 -7.03
CA ALA A 8 -7.66 8.36 -7.49
C ALA A 8 -7.39 6.86 -7.28
N MET A 9 -6.18 6.37 -7.59
CA MET A 9 -5.82 4.96 -7.34
C MET A 9 -5.92 4.59 -5.86
N VAL A 10 -5.43 5.45 -4.96
CA VAL A 10 -5.54 5.21 -3.51
C VAL A 10 -6.99 5.31 -3.04
N ASP A 11 -7.74 6.29 -3.53
CA ASP A 11 -9.16 6.44 -3.17
C ASP A 11 -9.97 5.21 -3.59
N ASP A 12 -9.74 4.68 -4.81
CA ASP A 12 -10.39 3.46 -5.32
C ASP A 12 -10.03 2.21 -4.51
N PHE A 13 -8.74 2.06 -4.15
CA PHE A 13 -8.27 0.98 -3.29
C PHE A 13 -8.94 1.02 -1.91
N ILE A 14 -8.92 2.18 -1.24
CA ILE A 14 -9.55 2.37 0.07
C ILE A 14 -11.07 2.17 0.01
N ALA A 15 -11.74 2.62 -1.06
CA ALA A 15 -13.18 2.42 -1.25
C ALA A 15 -13.55 0.95 -1.41
N THR A 16 -12.70 0.18 -2.10
CA THR A 16 -12.88 -1.27 -2.26
C THR A 16 -12.79 -1.99 -0.92
N LEU A 17 -11.76 -1.70 -0.12
CA LEU A 17 -11.63 -2.23 1.24
C LEU A 17 -12.81 -1.86 2.12
N ARG A 18 -13.30 -0.62 2.03
CA ARG A 18 -14.46 -0.17 2.80
C ARG A 18 -15.73 -0.93 2.43
N THR A 19 -15.91 -1.24 1.14
CA THR A 19 -17.05 -2.03 0.66
C THR A 19 -16.99 -3.45 1.22
N PHE A 20 -15.80 -4.06 1.25
CA PHE A 20 -15.62 -5.38 1.85
C PHE A 20 -15.86 -5.37 3.37
N ALA A 21 -15.28 -4.41 4.08
CA ALA A 21 -15.35 -4.30 5.54
C ALA A 21 -16.74 -3.92 6.07
N SER A 22 -17.58 -3.27 5.25
CA SER A 22 -18.96 -2.92 5.61
C SER A 22 -19.97 -4.01 5.25
N GLY A 23 -19.60 -4.92 4.34
CA GLY A 23 -20.54 -5.88 3.78
C GLY A 23 -21.61 -5.20 2.93
N ASP A 24 -21.35 -4.02 2.37
CA ASP A 24 -22.31 -3.26 1.54
C ASP A 24 -22.71 -4.01 0.25
N TYR A 25 -21.89 -4.97 -0.17
CA TYR A 25 -22.15 -5.87 -1.29
C TYR A 25 -23.09 -7.04 -0.96
N LEU A 26 -23.35 -7.30 0.33
CA LEU A 26 -24.16 -8.43 0.79
C LEU A 26 -25.65 -8.10 0.71
N ARG A 27 -26.45 -9.14 0.46
CA ARG A 27 -27.91 -9.06 0.65
C ARG A 27 -28.23 -9.07 2.14
N ASP A 28 -29.39 -8.54 2.50
CA ASP A 28 -29.82 -8.49 3.91
C ASP A 28 -29.84 -9.87 4.57
N GLU A 29 -30.23 -10.91 3.82
CA GLU A 29 -30.25 -12.32 4.29
C GLU A 29 -28.85 -12.91 4.51
N ASP A 30 -27.85 -12.49 3.74
CA ASP A 30 -26.46 -12.93 3.88
C ASP A 30 -25.76 -12.18 5.03
N ARG A 31 -26.20 -10.94 5.29
CA ARG A 31 -25.64 -10.08 6.34
C ARG A 31 -25.95 -10.59 7.76
N GLU A 32 -27.00 -11.37 7.96
CA GLU A 32 -27.38 -11.94 9.27
C GLU A 32 -26.31 -12.89 9.83
N PHE A 33 -25.60 -13.61 8.96
CA PHE A 33 -24.58 -14.60 9.33
C PHE A 33 -23.15 -14.16 8.99
N TRP A 34 -22.99 -12.90 8.58
CA TRP A 34 -21.70 -12.36 8.19
C TRP A 34 -21.04 -11.64 9.36
N ASP A 35 -19.79 -12.01 9.62
CA ASP A 35 -18.95 -11.33 10.59
C ASP A 35 -18.10 -10.27 9.87
N GLN A 36 -18.16 -9.04 10.39
CA GLN A 36 -17.34 -7.96 9.90
C GLN A 36 -15.85 -8.27 10.11
N PRO A 37 -15.00 -8.24 9.07
CA PRO A 37 -13.60 -8.64 9.18
C PRO A 37 -12.80 -7.65 10.03
N TYR A 38 -13.07 -6.36 9.88
CA TYR A 38 -12.49 -5.26 10.66
C TYR A 38 -13.41 -4.04 10.63
N ASN A 39 -13.22 -3.10 11.55
CA ASN A 39 -13.99 -1.86 11.57
C ASN A 39 -13.59 -0.97 10.36
N PRO A 40 -14.51 -0.59 9.45
CA PRO A 40 -14.20 0.23 8.27
C PRO A 40 -13.57 1.58 8.58
N ASP A 41 -13.75 2.12 9.79
CA ASP A 41 -13.16 3.40 10.19
C ASP A 41 -11.63 3.35 10.30
N VAL A 42 -11.04 2.16 10.47
CA VAL A 42 -9.57 1.99 10.51
C VAL A 42 -8.92 2.33 9.16
N LEU A 43 -9.68 2.29 8.06
CA LEU A 43 -9.19 2.64 6.74
C LEU A 43 -8.83 4.12 6.60
N ASN A 44 -9.29 4.99 7.50
CA ASN A 44 -8.86 6.38 7.52
C ASN A 44 -7.36 6.48 7.88
N GLU A 45 -6.86 5.63 8.79
CA GLU A 45 -5.43 5.58 9.14
C GLU A 45 -4.60 5.02 7.97
N LEU A 46 -5.10 3.99 7.29
CA LEU A 46 -4.45 3.45 6.08
C LEU A 46 -4.37 4.50 4.96
N ASP A 47 -5.45 5.24 4.73
CA ASP A 47 -5.50 6.34 3.78
C ASP A 47 -4.46 7.43 4.12
N GLU A 48 -4.33 7.81 5.39
CA GLU A 48 -3.30 8.74 5.85
C GLU A 48 -1.88 8.22 5.58
N ILE A 49 -1.60 6.93 5.79
CA ILE A 49 -0.31 6.31 5.47
C ILE A 49 0.01 6.49 3.98
N PHE A 50 -0.93 6.18 3.09
CA PHE A 50 -0.73 6.36 1.64
C PHE A 50 -0.57 7.83 1.25
N ARG A 51 -1.39 8.74 1.79
CA ARG A 51 -1.30 10.17 1.48
C ARG A 51 0.02 10.76 1.93
N ASN A 52 0.52 10.37 3.10
CA ASN A 52 1.84 10.77 3.57
C ASN A 52 2.93 10.27 2.62
N TYR A 53 2.89 8.99 2.22
CA TYR A 53 3.82 8.45 1.24
C TYR A 53 3.78 9.18 -0.11
N LEU A 54 2.58 9.41 -0.67
CA LEU A 54 2.41 10.15 -1.92
C LEU A 54 2.97 11.58 -1.83
N SER A 55 2.95 12.19 -0.64
CA SER A 55 3.54 13.51 -0.40
C SER A 55 5.07 13.49 -0.32
N GLU A 56 5.66 12.36 0.12
CA GLU A 56 7.10 12.15 0.23
C GLU A 56 7.73 11.86 -1.14
N VAL A 57 7.04 11.09 -1.99
CA VAL A 57 7.56 10.60 -3.29
C VAL A 57 8.16 11.69 -4.18
N PRO A 58 7.54 12.87 -4.42
CA PRO A 58 8.15 13.91 -5.25
C PRO A 58 9.52 14.37 -4.73
N THR A 59 9.69 14.45 -3.41
CA THR A 59 10.95 14.85 -2.78
C THR A 59 12.00 13.78 -3.00
N ILE A 60 11.64 12.52 -2.79
CA ILE A 60 12.53 11.38 -3.01
C ILE A 60 12.94 11.31 -4.48
N ALA A 61 11.97 11.39 -5.39
CA ALA A 61 12.16 11.39 -6.83
C ALA A 61 13.14 12.48 -7.30
N SER A 62 13.06 13.69 -6.72
CA SER A 62 13.96 14.80 -7.06
C SER A 62 15.43 14.55 -6.72
N SER A 63 15.71 13.58 -5.84
CA SER A 63 17.06 13.18 -5.41
C SER A 63 17.58 11.94 -6.15
N LEU A 64 16.78 11.33 -7.03
CA LEU A 64 17.16 10.09 -7.70
C LEU A 64 18.26 10.33 -8.75
N ASN A 65 19.30 9.51 -8.67
CA ASN A 65 20.25 9.28 -9.75
C ASN A 65 19.79 8.08 -10.58
N THR A 66 20.18 8.00 -11.84
CA THR A 66 19.82 6.87 -12.74
C THR A 66 20.74 5.65 -12.57
N ASP A 67 21.29 5.46 -11.38
CA ASP A 67 22.27 4.43 -11.04
C ASP A 67 21.73 3.48 -9.95
N GLU A 68 22.59 2.58 -9.47
CA GLU A 68 22.25 1.63 -8.40
C GLU A 68 21.86 2.33 -7.09
N ALA A 69 22.45 3.50 -6.79
CA ALA A 69 22.12 4.25 -5.59
C ALA A 69 20.68 4.79 -5.65
N GLY A 70 20.25 5.29 -6.82
CA GLY A 70 18.85 5.68 -7.03
C GLY A 70 17.87 4.51 -6.88
N ALA A 71 18.22 3.33 -7.41
CA ALA A 71 17.41 2.13 -7.21
C ALA A 71 17.29 1.78 -5.72
N GLN A 72 18.39 1.84 -4.98
CA GLN A 72 18.38 1.57 -3.54
C GLN A 72 17.53 2.57 -2.76
N THR A 73 17.54 3.86 -3.13
CA THR A 73 16.68 4.89 -2.52
C THR A 73 15.20 4.57 -2.72
N VAL A 74 14.78 4.16 -3.92
CA VAL A 74 13.40 3.76 -4.21
C VAL A 74 13.00 2.54 -3.36
N LEU A 75 13.84 1.50 -3.33
CA LEU A 75 13.56 0.29 -2.55
C LEU A 75 13.47 0.58 -1.05
N THR A 76 14.36 1.41 -0.51
CA THR A 76 14.30 1.82 0.91
C THR A 76 13.01 2.56 1.21
N SER A 77 12.60 3.51 0.37
CA SER A 77 11.34 4.24 0.52
C SER A 77 10.12 3.31 0.52
N ILE A 78 10.09 2.32 -0.37
CA ILE A 78 9.01 1.32 -0.42
C ILE A 78 9.01 0.45 0.84
N ARG A 79 10.18 0.03 1.34
CA ARG A 79 10.27 -0.72 2.61
C ARG A 79 9.72 0.08 3.79
N GLU A 80 10.03 1.37 3.87
CA GLU A 80 9.50 2.25 4.92
C GLU A 80 7.97 2.40 4.83
N LEU A 81 7.40 2.41 3.63
CA LEU A 81 5.94 2.32 3.48
C LEU A 81 5.40 0.98 4.01
N TYR A 82 5.97 -0.16 3.59
CA TYR A 82 5.51 -1.46 4.07
C TYR A 82 5.69 -1.65 5.56
N HIS A 83 6.72 -1.06 6.19
CA HIS A 83 6.82 -1.03 7.64
C HIS A 83 5.63 -0.33 8.30
N ARG A 84 5.22 0.83 7.76
CA ARG A 84 4.04 1.56 8.26
C ARG A 84 2.76 0.75 8.07
N ILE A 85 2.58 0.15 6.89
CA ILE A 85 1.42 -0.70 6.57
C ILE A 85 1.40 -1.96 7.45
N SER A 86 2.55 -2.63 7.65
CA SER A 86 2.68 -3.81 8.50
C SER A 86 2.33 -3.51 9.95
N ALA A 87 2.87 -2.41 10.48
CA ALA A 87 2.57 -1.96 11.84
C ALA A 87 1.08 -1.64 12.03
N PHE A 88 0.47 -0.95 11.07
CA PHE A 88 -0.97 -0.72 11.03
C PHE A 88 -1.76 -2.03 10.97
N ASN A 89 -1.43 -2.93 10.04
CA ASN A 89 -2.18 -4.18 9.86
C ASN A 89 -2.09 -5.08 11.10
N ALA A 90 -0.93 -5.08 11.80
CA ALA A 90 -0.74 -5.81 13.05
C ALA A 90 -1.65 -5.34 14.19
N THR A 91 -1.99 -4.04 14.30
CA THR A 91 -2.95 -3.55 15.32
C THR A 91 -4.38 -4.02 15.04
N HIS A 92 -4.64 -4.47 13.81
CA HIS A 92 -5.91 -4.99 13.34
C HIS A 92 -5.87 -6.50 13.08
N ALA A 93 -4.99 -7.22 13.78
CA ALA A 93 -4.84 -8.69 13.70
C ALA A 93 -4.59 -9.22 12.28
N TYR A 94 -3.95 -8.40 11.44
CA TYR A 94 -3.65 -8.70 10.04
C TYR A 94 -4.88 -8.92 9.16
N ALA A 95 -6.04 -8.37 9.54
CA ALA A 95 -7.30 -8.56 8.81
C ALA A 95 -7.53 -7.53 7.69
N VAL A 96 -6.74 -6.46 7.61
CA VAL A 96 -7.00 -5.34 6.68
C VAL A 96 -6.29 -5.52 5.34
N ILE A 97 -5.02 -5.92 5.39
CA ILE A 97 -4.20 -6.19 4.21
C ILE A 97 -3.92 -7.68 4.17
N GLU A 98 -4.32 -8.35 3.08
CA GLU A 98 -4.01 -9.74 2.76
C GLU A 98 -3.12 -9.79 1.49
N PRO A 99 -2.66 -10.96 1.02
CA PRO A 99 -1.80 -11.06 -0.17
C PRO A 99 -2.39 -10.40 -1.42
N GLU A 100 -3.71 -10.42 -1.56
CA GLU A 100 -4.45 -9.78 -2.64
C GLU A 100 -4.29 -8.24 -2.60
N GLU A 101 -4.47 -7.62 -1.43
CA GLU A 101 -4.26 -6.18 -1.26
C GLU A 101 -2.80 -5.79 -1.45
N ASP A 102 -1.84 -6.60 -0.98
CA ASP A 102 -0.42 -6.35 -1.21
C ASP A 102 -0.08 -6.34 -2.71
N ALA A 103 -0.69 -7.22 -3.50
CA ALA A 103 -0.50 -7.22 -4.95
C ALA A 103 -1.00 -5.92 -5.60
N GLU A 104 -2.16 -5.42 -5.17
CA GLU A 104 -2.69 -4.14 -5.64
C GLU A 104 -1.83 -2.95 -5.22
N ILE A 105 -1.37 -2.93 -3.96
CA ILE A 105 -0.43 -1.92 -3.45
C ILE A 105 0.85 -1.90 -4.30
N ASN A 106 1.40 -3.07 -4.63
CA ASN A 106 2.55 -3.18 -5.50
C ASN A 106 2.31 -2.56 -6.88
N ASP A 107 1.14 -2.78 -7.48
CA ASP A 107 0.80 -2.22 -8.79
C ASP A 107 0.64 -0.69 -8.74
N ILE A 108 0.05 -0.16 -7.66
CA ILE A 108 0.00 1.28 -7.38
C ILE A 108 1.43 1.85 -7.27
N LEU A 109 2.31 1.21 -6.51
CA LEU A 109 3.70 1.64 -6.33
C LEU A 109 4.49 1.61 -7.64
N ARG A 110 4.32 0.58 -8.46
CA ARG A 110 4.93 0.50 -9.80
C ARG A 110 4.45 1.65 -10.68
N CYS A 111 3.16 1.97 -10.66
CA CYS A 111 2.61 3.10 -11.41
C CYS A 111 3.20 4.44 -10.96
N ILE A 112 3.29 4.66 -9.64
CA ILE A 112 3.86 5.87 -9.06
C ILE A 112 5.32 6.03 -9.50
N TRP A 113 6.17 5.03 -9.26
CA TRP A 113 7.61 5.17 -9.52
C TRP A 113 7.94 5.23 -11.02
N ARG A 114 7.16 4.56 -11.89
CA ARG A 114 7.28 4.72 -13.35
C ARG A 114 7.04 6.15 -13.80
N HIS A 115 6.05 6.83 -13.21
CA HIS A 115 5.78 8.24 -13.53
C HIS A 115 6.95 9.16 -13.18
N TYR A 116 7.66 8.87 -12.09
CA TYR A 116 8.87 9.60 -11.70
C TYR A 116 10.13 9.14 -12.45
N GLY A 117 9.99 8.31 -13.48
CA GLY A 117 11.08 7.92 -14.38
C GLY A 117 11.89 6.71 -13.92
N VAL A 118 11.46 6.00 -12.88
CA VAL A 118 12.10 4.74 -12.47
C VAL A 118 11.79 3.67 -13.51
N ILE A 119 12.85 3.04 -14.04
CA ILE A 119 12.71 2.06 -15.12
C ILE A 119 12.04 0.77 -14.61
N PRO A 120 11.25 0.07 -15.45
CA PRO A 120 10.54 -1.14 -15.03
C PRO A 120 11.45 -2.22 -14.42
N ALA A 121 12.66 -2.40 -14.95
CA ALA A 121 13.61 -3.38 -14.44
C ALA A 121 14.02 -3.14 -12.97
N MET A 122 14.07 -1.88 -12.52
CA MET A 122 14.32 -1.55 -11.11
C MET A 122 13.12 -1.85 -10.22
N LEU A 123 11.93 -1.98 -10.80
CA LEU A 123 10.67 -2.22 -10.11
C LEU A 123 10.25 -3.70 -10.10
N GLU A 124 11.02 -4.58 -10.75
CA GLU A 124 10.82 -6.03 -10.73
C GLU A 124 11.12 -6.64 -9.35
N SER A 125 11.93 -5.96 -8.54
CA SER A 125 12.37 -6.41 -7.22
C SER A 125 11.89 -5.51 -6.10
N ILE A 126 10.77 -4.79 -6.30
CA ILE A 126 10.13 -4.10 -5.17
C ILE A 126 9.70 -5.15 -4.14
N PRO A 127 9.89 -4.87 -2.85
CA PRO A 127 9.53 -5.81 -1.80
C PRO A 127 8.01 -6.02 -1.78
N HIS A 128 7.58 -7.18 -1.28
CA HIS A 128 6.19 -7.44 -0.92
C HIS A 128 6.03 -7.45 0.60
N LEU A 129 4.81 -7.16 1.07
CA LEU A 129 4.49 -7.27 2.49
C LEU A 129 4.56 -8.72 2.99
N PHE A 130 4.31 -9.70 2.10
CA PHE A 130 4.18 -11.13 2.42
C PHE A 130 5.24 -12.03 1.76
N ASP A 131 6.41 -11.51 1.35
CA ASP A 131 7.47 -12.36 0.81
C ASP A 131 7.89 -13.46 1.83
N ASP A 132 7.93 -14.73 1.38
CA ASP A 132 8.12 -15.99 2.15
C ASP A 132 9.37 -16.06 3.08
N ASP A 133 10.23 -15.04 3.08
CA ASP A 133 11.42 -14.92 3.94
C ASP A 133 11.27 -13.86 5.06
N ASN A 134 10.13 -13.18 5.19
CA ASN A 134 9.94 -12.11 6.17
C ASN A 134 8.77 -12.39 7.13
N ASP A 135 9.15 -12.82 8.34
CA ASP A 135 8.54 -12.35 9.59
C ASP A 135 8.15 -10.86 9.46
N PRO A 136 7.01 -10.37 10.02
CA PRO A 136 6.63 -8.95 10.00
C PRO A 136 7.84 -8.09 10.34
N VAL A 137 8.33 -7.47 9.27
CA VAL A 137 9.64 -6.86 9.06
C VAL A 137 10.56 -6.77 10.30
N ASN A 138 11.45 -7.75 10.45
CA ASN A 138 12.62 -7.63 11.33
C ASN A 138 13.79 -7.01 10.54
N ILE A 139 13.67 -5.72 10.20
CA ILE A 139 14.80 -4.93 9.70
C ILE A 139 15.41 -4.20 10.90
N LEU A 140 16.57 -4.71 11.33
CA LEU A 140 17.47 -4.06 12.30
C LEU A 140 17.87 -2.64 11.86
#